data_AF-A0A535V696-F1
#
_entry.id   AF-A0A535V696-F1
#
_cell.length_a   1.000
_cell.length_b   1.000
_cell.length_c   1.000
_cell.angle_alpha   90.00
_cell.angle_beta   90.00
_cell.angle_gamma   90.00
#
_symmetry.space_group_name_H-M   'P 1'
#
loop_
_entity.id
_entity.type
_entity.pdbx_description
1 polymer ?
#
loop_
_entity_poly.entity_id
_entity_poly.type
_entity_poly.pdbx_seq_one_letter_code
_entity_poly.pdbx_strand_id
1 'polypeptide(L)'
;MAESSIQPEINAPTKTDKLAIQFVEPPAAVTQQPATTTATTATTATTATSTTPSTIIWTPRFIVLFALTLVIGLSADSLLTQAVLDRLFRETWVSLAHLLPAFVCLLAIIIVTRSWWIRLGAIFASIWVLFISLNHVLPFFRLDPGSSIPSLLNAIICSALFGAYICLSIDRTPFTRWDIWFFRIVLIVSICVVPLIYIATPADSLTLNTIESDLAALGLVLALLVWWARPSCWKMQPGLALLFGMLPAIELLLSLPGIGTGAKNLFLTQVSLLCFLLGTIRLLKDQLR
;
A
#
# COMPACT_ATOMS: atom_id res chain seq x y z
N MET A 1 -43.58 -78.67 20.57
CA MET A 1 -43.70 -78.25 19.16
C MET A 1 -42.33 -77.76 18.73
N ALA A 2 -41.82 -78.27 17.60
CA ALA A 2 -40.67 -77.82 16.77
C ALA A 2 -39.36 -77.33 17.44
N GLU A 3 -38.15 -77.60 16.97
CA GLU A 3 -37.59 -78.51 15.93
C GLU A 3 -36.09 -78.69 16.33
N SER A 4 -35.45 -79.86 16.19
CA SER A 4 -34.54 -80.21 15.07
C SER A 4 -33.59 -79.08 14.63
N SER A 5 -32.27 -79.20 14.44
CA SER A 5 -31.21 -80.21 14.73
C SER A 5 -29.84 -79.50 14.45
N ILE A 6 -28.61 -80.05 14.46
CA ILE A 6 -28.07 -81.42 14.51
C ILE A 6 -26.65 -81.45 15.19
N GLN A 7 -25.81 -82.43 14.85
CA GLN A 7 -24.48 -82.83 15.39
C GLN A 7 -23.38 -82.76 14.27
N PRO A 8 -22.14 -83.33 14.38
CA PRO A 8 -21.11 -83.37 15.45
C PRO A 8 -19.65 -83.16 14.92
N GLU A 9 -18.64 -83.35 15.79
CA GLU A 9 -17.27 -83.94 15.60
C GLU A 9 -16.28 -83.21 16.54
N ILE A 10 -15.63 -83.80 17.56
CA ILE A 10 -14.83 -85.03 17.72
C ILE A 10 -13.43 -84.94 17.07
N ASN A 11 -12.41 -84.57 17.86
CA ASN A 11 -11.29 -85.45 18.21
C ASN A 11 -10.30 -84.83 19.22
N ALA A 12 -9.50 -85.68 19.88
CA ALA A 12 -8.58 -85.33 20.97
C ALA A 12 -7.08 -85.55 20.59
N PRO A 13 -6.17 -86.08 21.43
CA PRO A 13 -5.23 -85.26 22.22
C PRO A 13 -3.73 -85.62 22.06
N THR A 14 -2.83 -84.70 22.45
CA THR A 14 -1.37 -84.93 22.69
C THR A 14 -0.83 -83.71 23.48
N LYS A 15 -0.07 -83.76 24.60
CA LYS A 15 1.01 -84.65 25.11
C LYS A 15 2.16 -84.78 24.09
N THR A 16 3.45 -84.63 24.40
CA THR A 16 4.18 -84.85 25.67
C THR A 16 5.58 -84.19 25.58
N ASP A 17 6.19 -83.90 26.73
CA ASP A 17 7.63 -83.92 27.08
C ASP A 17 8.75 -83.80 26.01
N LYS A 18 9.70 -82.89 26.24
CA LYS A 18 11.10 -83.15 26.73
C LYS A 18 11.93 -81.86 26.68
N LEU A 19 12.52 -81.33 27.76
CA LEU A 19 13.61 -81.83 28.64
C LEU A 19 15.00 -81.94 27.98
N ALA A 20 15.79 -80.88 28.15
CA ALA A 20 17.24 -80.83 28.43
C ALA A 20 17.50 -79.39 28.97
N ILE A 21 17.98 -79.09 30.19
CA ILE A 21 19.23 -79.51 30.87
C ILE A 21 20.42 -79.16 29.95
N GLN A 22 21.34 -78.23 30.25
CA GLN A 22 22.14 -78.05 31.47
C GLN A 22 22.69 -76.58 31.50
N PHE A 23 22.44 -75.76 32.52
CA PHE A 23 23.26 -75.54 33.74
C PHE A 23 24.70 -74.99 33.54
N VAL A 24 24.86 -73.66 33.59
CA VAL A 24 26.03 -72.94 34.15
C VAL A 24 25.49 -71.67 34.85
N GLU A 25 25.99 -71.35 36.04
CA GLU A 25 25.51 -70.28 36.95
C GLU A 25 26.35 -68.97 36.79
N PRO A 26 25.84 -67.76 37.12
CA PRO A 26 26.42 -66.45 36.74
C PRO A 26 27.40 -65.93 37.86
N PRO A 27 27.74 -64.62 38.06
CA PRO A 27 27.25 -63.39 37.42
C PRO A 27 28.23 -62.24 37.13
N ALA A 28 27.76 -61.31 36.29
CA ALA A 28 27.98 -59.87 36.45
C ALA A 28 26.71 -59.13 35.96
N ALA A 29 26.22 -58.14 36.73
CA ALA A 29 25.03 -57.36 36.41
C ALA A 29 25.20 -56.62 35.06
N VAL A 30 24.25 -56.61 34.11
CA VAL A 30 22.94 -55.90 34.15
C VAL A 30 23.16 -54.43 34.56
N THR A 31 22.94 -53.44 33.68
CA THR A 31 21.74 -53.27 32.85
C THR A 31 22.04 -52.89 31.40
N GLN A 32 21.46 -53.63 30.44
CA GLN A 32 21.23 -53.16 29.07
C GLN A 32 19.79 -52.64 28.92
N GLN A 33 19.63 -51.60 28.12
CA GLN A 33 18.38 -51.18 27.47
C GLN A 33 18.24 -51.99 26.17
N PRO A 34 17.05 -52.54 25.78
CA PRO A 34 16.19 -51.82 24.81
C PRO A 34 14.67 -52.16 24.81
N ALA A 35 13.93 -51.45 23.94
CA ALA A 35 12.55 -51.69 23.45
C ALA A 35 11.40 -51.55 24.48
N THR A 36 10.50 -50.56 24.38
CA THR A 36 9.38 -50.41 23.41
C THR A 36 8.18 -51.31 23.71
N THR A 37 7.09 -50.73 24.26
CA THR A 37 5.70 -50.80 23.73
C THR A 37 4.77 -49.87 24.50
N THR A 38 4.31 -48.82 23.81
CA THR A 38 2.98 -48.17 23.84
C THR A 38 2.17 -48.08 25.15
N ALA A 39 2.08 -46.87 25.71
CA ALA A 39 0.86 -46.38 26.37
C ALA A 39 0.65 -44.89 26.05
N THR A 40 -0.54 -44.53 25.57
CA THR A 40 -0.85 -43.20 25.02
C THR A 40 -1.10 -42.15 26.09
N THR A 41 -0.33 -41.07 26.10
CA THR A 41 -0.74 -39.79 26.69
C THR A 41 -0.32 -38.65 25.77
N ALA A 42 -1.29 -37.92 25.23
CA ALA A 42 -1.04 -36.81 24.31
C ALA A 42 -0.50 -35.59 25.07
N THR A 43 0.82 -35.37 25.01
CA THR A 43 1.41 -34.11 25.44
C THR A 43 1.07 -33.04 24.40
N THR A 44 0.12 -32.17 24.72
CA THR A 44 -0.24 -31.01 23.92
C THR A 44 1.00 -30.13 23.73
N ALA A 45 1.56 -30.14 22.53
CA ALA A 45 2.56 -29.16 22.12
C ALA A 45 1.86 -27.80 22.04
N THR A 46 1.89 -27.05 23.14
CA THR A 46 1.46 -25.65 23.17
C THR A 46 2.39 -24.86 22.26
N THR A 47 2.04 -24.80 20.98
CA THR A 47 2.64 -23.90 20.01
C THR A 47 2.51 -22.50 20.58
N ALA A 48 3.61 -21.97 21.12
CA ALA A 48 3.67 -20.63 21.65
C ALA A 48 3.47 -19.66 20.48
N THR A 49 2.22 -19.29 20.22
CA THR A 49 1.85 -18.32 19.22
C THR A 49 2.52 -17.01 19.62
N SER A 50 3.63 -16.67 18.96
CA SER A 50 4.32 -15.40 19.15
C SER A 50 3.43 -14.30 18.57
N THR A 51 2.45 -13.88 19.37
CA THR A 51 1.58 -12.74 19.10
C THR A 51 2.42 -11.48 19.19
N THR A 52 3.17 -11.20 18.10
CA THR A 52 3.75 -9.89 17.84
C THR A 52 2.66 -8.85 18.11
N PRO A 53 2.83 -7.97 19.11
CA PRO A 53 1.74 -7.11 19.55
C PRO A 53 1.32 -6.25 18.37
N SER A 54 0.06 -6.41 17.95
CA SER A 54 -0.55 -5.56 16.93
C SER A 54 -0.42 -4.13 17.40
N THR A 55 0.49 -3.38 16.80
CA THR A 55 0.77 -2.01 17.21
C THR A 55 -0.41 -1.18 16.78
N ILE A 56 -1.31 -0.84 17.71
CA ILE A 56 -2.52 -0.06 17.42
C ILE A 56 -2.09 1.36 17.07
N ILE A 57 -1.90 1.59 15.76
CA ILE A 57 -1.33 2.83 15.22
C ILE A 57 -2.24 4.04 15.49
N TRP A 58 -3.56 3.80 15.58
CA TRP A 58 -4.57 4.80 15.94
C TRP A 58 -4.75 4.90 17.45
N THR A 59 -3.79 5.50 18.14
CA THR A 59 -4.02 5.93 19.53
C THR A 59 -4.95 7.16 19.55
N PRO A 60 -5.84 7.32 20.54
CA PRO A 60 -6.73 8.49 20.62
C PRO A 60 -5.96 9.83 20.62
N ARG A 61 -4.79 9.87 21.25
CA ARG A 61 -3.88 11.03 21.23
C ARG A 61 -3.40 11.38 19.81
N PHE A 62 -3.11 10.37 18.98
CA PHE A 62 -2.75 10.61 17.58
C PHE A 62 -3.93 11.18 16.78
N ILE A 63 -5.15 10.64 16.96
CA ILE A 63 -6.35 11.15 16.28
C ILE A 63 -6.57 12.63 16.61
N VAL A 64 -6.51 12.99 17.90
CA VAL A 64 -6.71 14.38 18.35
C VAL A 64 -5.63 15.31 17.80
N LEU A 65 -4.34 14.94 17.90
CA LEU A 65 -3.25 15.76 17.36
C LEU A 65 -3.36 15.91 15.83
N PHE A 66 -3.66 14.83 15.11
CA PHE A 66 -3.83 14.86 13.66
C PHE A 66 -5.01 15.75 13.25
N ALA A 67 -6.18 15.57 13.89
CA ALA A 67 -7.36 16.40 13.62
C ALA A 67 -7.11 17.87 13.95
N LEU A 68 -6.43 18.18 15.05
CA LEU A 68 -6.09 19.54 15.44
C LEU A 68 -5.10 20.18 14.46
N THR A 69 -4.05 19.46 14.03
CA THR A 69 -3.13 19.95 12.99
C THR A 69 -3.85 20.18 11.67
N LEU A 70 -4.77 19.29 11.29
CA LEU A 70 -5.55 19.41 10.06
C LEU A 70 -6.53 20.60 10.13
N VAL A 71 -7.23 20.79 11.24
CA VAL A 71 -8.13 21.95 11.44
C VAL A 71 -7.36 23.26 11.43
N ILE A 72 -6.18 23.33 12.08
CA ILE A 72 -5.32 24.53 12.04
C ILE A 72 -4.81 24.78 10.61
N GLY A 73 -4.35 23.74 9.91
CA GLY A 73 -3.91 23.84 8.52
C GLY A 73 -5.02 24.35 7.59
N LEU A 74 -6.19 23.71 7.59
CA LEU A 74 -7.34 24.15 6.81
C LEU A 74 -7.82 25.57 7.16
N SER A 75 -7.69 25.98 8.42
CA SER A 75 -8.04 27.35 8.85
C SER A 75 -7.02 28.36 8.31
N ALA A 76 -5.74 28.02 8.31
CA ALA A 76 -4.68 28.84 7.71
C ALA A 76 -4.83 28.91 6.18
N ASP A 77 -5.11 27.80 5.51
CA ASP A 77 -5.37 27.71 4.07
C ASP A 77 -6.62 28.53 3.66
N SER A 78 -7.65 28.53 4.50
CA SER A 78 -8.84 29.36 4.29
C SER A 78 -8.52 30.86 4.36
N LEU A 79 -7.75 31.29 5.37
CA LEU A 79 -7.27 32.68 5.49
C LEU A 79 -6.32 33.06 4.34
N LEU A 80 -5.45 32.14 3.92
CA LEU A 80 -4.50 32.37 2.84
C LEU A 80 -5.20 32.46 1.48
N THR A 81 -6.25 31.67 1.27
CA THR A 81 -7.16 31.77 0.12
C THR A 81 -7.90 33.12 0.09
N GLN A 82 -8.35 33.63 1.25
CA GLN A 82 -8.93 34.98 1.36
C GLN A 82 -7.89 36.07 1.03
N ALA A 83 -6.68 35.99 1.57
CA ALA A 83 -5.60 36.95 1.28
C ALA A 83 -5.18 36.96 -0.20
N VAL A 84 -5.29 35.82 -0.90
CA VAL A 84 -5.08 35.72 -2.35
C VAL A 84 -6.25 36.34 -3.14
N LEU A 85 -7.50 36.11 -2.71
CA LEU A 85 -8.70 36.75 -3.30
C LEU A 85 -8.64 38.29 -3.20
N ASP A 86 -8.20 38.80 -2.05
CA ASP A 86 -7.98 40.23 -1.79
C ASP A 86 -6.70 40.79 -2.48
N ARG A 87 -6.01 39.95 -3.27
CA ARG A 87 -4.81 40.26 -4.05
C ARG A 87 -3.57 40.67 -3.24
N LEU A 88 -3.51 40.38 -1.94
CA LEU A 88 -2.28 40.57 -1.15
C LEU A 88 -1.17 39.63 -1.63
N PHE A 89 -1.52 38.42 -2.07
CA PHE A 89 -0.58 37.42 -2.59
C PHE A 89 -1.02 36.88 -3.96
N ARG A 90 -0.06 36.42 -4.76
CA ARG A 90 -0.33 35.71 -6.01
C ARG A 90 -0.42 34.21 -5.73
N GLU A 91 -1.46 33.56 -6.27
CA GLU A 91 -1.73 32.12 -6.20
C GLU A 91 -0.45 31.26 -6.31
N THR A 92 0.36 31.53 -7.33
CA THR A 92 1.62 30.83 -7.62
C THR A 92 2.59 30.76 -6.44
N TRP A 93 2.76 31.85 -5.69
CA TRP A 93 3.70 31.89 -4.56
C TRP A 93 3.19 31.06 -3.38
N VAL A 94 1.87 31.02 -3.18
CA VAL A 94 1.23 30.24 -2.13
C VAL A 94 1.37 28.73 -2.40
N SER A 95 1.15 28.27 -3.63
CA SER A 95 1.36 26.86 -3.98
C SER A 95 2.84 26.46 -3.85
N LEU A 96 3.77 27.31 -4.31
CA LEU A 96 5.22 27.07 -4.16
C LEU A 96 5.64 27.01 -2.68
N ALA A 97 5.05 27.84 -1.81
CA ALA A 97 5.32 27.81 -0.37
C ALA A 97 4.86 26.50 0.31
N HIS A 98 3.85 25.82 -0.23
CA HIS A 98 3.42 24.49 0.22
C HIS A 98 4.27 23.34 -0.35
N LEU A 99 4.76 23.49 -1.57
CA LEU A 99 5.64 22.52 -2.22
C LEU A 99 7.04 22.49 -1.58
N LEU A 100 7.57 23.63 -1.13
CA LEU A 100 8.89 23.74 -0.51
C LEU A 100 9.10 22.82 0.73
N PRO A 101 8.25 22.84 1.78
CA PRO A 101 8.42 21.95 2.93
C PRO A 101 8.23 20.48 2.55
N ALA A 102 7.36 20.17 1.59
CA ALA A 102 7.20 18.81 1.07
C ALA A 102 8.48 18.34 0.36
N PHE A 103 9.12 19.19 -0.44
CA PHE A 103 10.42 18.91 -1.06
C PHE A 103 11.51 18.63 -0.03
N VAL A 104 11.62 19.48 1.00
CA VAL A 104 12.60 19.31 2.09
C VAL A 104 12.36 18.00 2.85
N CYS A 105 11.10 17.64 3.12
CA CYS A 105 10.75 16.35 3.73
C CYS A 105 11.16 15.16 2.84
N LEU A 106 10.94 15.25 1.53
CA LEU A 106 11.35 14.19 0.58
C LEU A 106 12.87 14.04 0.50
N LEU A 107 13.63 15.14 0.46
CA LEU A 107 15.09 15.12 0.52
C LEU A 107 15.59 14.48 1.83
N ALA A 108 14.98 14.84 2.97
CA ALA A 108 15.30 14.21 4.25
C ALA A 108 15.01 12.70 4.25
N ILE A 109 13.89 12.26 3.65
CA ILE A 109 13.57 10.84 3.47
C ILE A 109 14.62 10.12 2.62
N ILE A 110 15.07 10.72 1.51
CA ILE A 110 16.11 10.14 0.61
C ILE A 110 17.44 9.92 1.35
N ILE A 111 17.78 10.80 2.30
CA ILE A 111 19.03 10.74 3.09
C ILE A 111 18.91 9.75 4.24
N VAL A 112 17.79 9.74 4.96
CA VAL A 112 17.62 8.98 6.22
C VAL A 112 17.17 7.53 5.96
N THR A 113 16.43 7.25 4.89
CA THR A 113 15.85 5.90 4.71
C THR A 113 16.89 4.85 4.32
N ARG A 114 16.78 3.67 4.94
CA ARG A 114 17.52 2.46 4.56
C ARG A 114 16.79 1.61 3.51
N SER A 115 15.48 1.81 3.33
CA SER A 115 14.70 1.02 2.36
C SER A 115 14.88 1.55 0.95
N TRP A 116 15.29 0.68 0.02
CA TRP A 116 15.41 1.03 -1.40
C TRP A 116 14.08 1.49 -2.01
N TRP A 117 12.96 0.88 -1.60
CA TRP A 117 11.63 1.22 -2.08
C TRP A 117 11.20 2.63 -1.65
N ILE A 118 11.43 2.99 -0.38
CA ILE A 118 11.16 4.36 0.09
C ILE A 118 12.06 5.36 -0.62
N ARG A 119 13.36 5.04 -0.79
CA ARG A 119 14.31 5.94 -1.46
C ARG A 119 13.89 6.20 -2.91
N LEU A 120 13.52 5.16 -3.65
CA LEU A 120 13.04 5.27 -5.03
C LEU A 120 11.71 6.05 -5.11
N GLY A 121 10.78 5.78 -4.19
CA GLY A 121 9.52 6.52 -4.09
C GLY A 121 9.71 8.00 -3.78
N ALA A 122 10.64 8.34 -2.88
CA ALA A 122 10.97 9.72 -2.55
C ALA A 122 11.72 10.44 -3.69
N ILE A 123 12.52 9.73 -4.50
CA ILE A 123 13.11 10.27 -5.75
C ILE A 123 12.01 10.60 -6.75
N PHE A 124 11.08 9.69 -7.05
CA PHE A 124 9.95 9.96 -7.95
C PHE A 124 9.05 11.08 -7.43
N ALA A 125 8.79 11.14 -6.12
CA ALA A 125 8.05 12.24 -5.50
C ALA A 125 8.80 13.57 -5.60
N SER A 126 10.14 13.57 -5.52
CA SER A 126 10.95 14.77 -5.70
C SER A 126 10.88 15.27 -7.15
N ILE A 127 10.90 14.35 -8.12
CA ILE A 127 10.68 14.64 -9.54
C ILE A 127 9.28 15.24 -9.75
N TRP A 128 8.25 14.67 -9.12
CA TRP A 128 6.89 15.24 -9.12
C TRP A 128 6.87 16.67 -8.57
N VAL A 129 7.48 16.94 -7.41
CA VAL A 129 7.55 18.31 -6.84
C VAL A 129 8.26 19.29 -7.78
N LEU A 130 9.34 18.86 -8.46
CA LEU A 130 10.05 19.72 -9.42
C LEU A 130 9.16 20.06 -10.63
N PHE A 131 8.49 19.07 -11.23
CA PHE A 131 7.65 19.32 -12.40
C PHE A 131 6.35 20.08 -12.08
N ILE A 132 5.71 19.85 -10.93
CA ILE A 132 4.54 20.64 -10.52
C ILE A 132 4.94 22.08 -10.14
N SER A 133 6.14 22.29 -9.59
CA SER A 133 6.70 23.63 -9.38
C SER A 133 6.95 24.34 -10.72
N LEU A 134 7.51 23.64 -11.71
CA LEU A 134 7.69 24.16 -13.06
C LEU A 134 6.35 24.54 -13.70
N ASN A 135 5.31 23.70 -13.56
CA ASN A 135 3.96 23.98 -14.06
C ASN A 135 3.39 25.30 -13.52
N HIS A 136 3.59 25.56 -12.22
CA HIS A 136 3.18 26.80 -11.57
C HIS A 136 3.94 28.04 -12.08
N VAL A 137 5.16 27.87 -12.61
CA VAL A 137 6.00 28.97 -13.14
C VAL A 137 5.80 29.17 -14.66
N LEU A 138 5.31 28.18 -15.42
CA LEU A 138 5.04 28.32 -16.86
C LEU A 138 4.22 29.56 -17.26
N PRO A 139 3.17 29.99 -16.53
CA PRO A 139 2.39 31.18 -16.89
C PRO A 139 3.19 32.49 -16.95
N PHE A 140 4.36 32.58 -16.30
CA PHE A 140 5.21 33.77 -16.40
C PHE A 140 5.86 33.93 -17.78
N PHE A 141 6.07 32.82 -18.51
CA PHE A 141 6.81 32.83 -19.79
C PHE A 141 5.94 33.13 -21.02
N ARG A 142 4.63 33.36 -20.85
CA ARG A 142 3.66 33.63 -21.95
C ARG A 142 3.79 32.62 -23.11
N LEU A 143 3.72 31.34 -22.78
CA LEU A 143 3.67 30.27 -23.79
C LEU A 143 2.48 30.45 -24.73
N ASP A 144 2.65 30.01 -25.97
CA ASP A 144 1.58 29.95 -26.97
C ASP A 144 0.47 28.98 -26.47
N PRO A 145 -0.81 29.38 -26.44
CA PRO A 145 -1.91 28.51 -26.06
C PRO A 145 -2.08 27.27 -26.96
N GLY A 146 -1.47 27.25 -28.16
CA GLY A 146 -1.41 26.06 -29.03
C GLY A 146 -0.31 25.05 -28.66
N SER A 147 0.55 25.34 -27.69
CA SER A 147 1.68 24.46 -27.34
C SER A 147 1.25 23.20 -26.56
N SER A 148 1.87 22.05 -26.89
CA SER A 148 1.69 20.77 -26.17
C SER A 148 2.45 20.69 -24.84
N ILE A 149 3.17 21.76 -24.47
CA ILE A 149 4.00 21.79 -23.25
C ILE A 149 3.15 21.53 -21.98
N PRO A 150 1.96 22.13 -21.78
CA PRO A 150 1.18 21.92 -20.57
C PRO A 150 0.61 20.50 -20.45
N SER A 151 0.16 19.89 -21.54
CA SER A 151 -0.39 18.52 -21.55
C SER A 151 0.70 17.49 -21.26
N LEU A 152 1.86 17.61 -21.92
CA LEU A 152 3.02 16.76 -21.68
C LEU A 152 3.52 16.89 -20.23
N LEU A 153 3.57 18.12 -19.71
CA LEU A 153 3.99 18.37 -18.33
C LEU A 153 3.03 17.72 -17.33
N ASN A 154 1.71 17.83 -17.55
CA ASN A 154 0.70 17.18 -16.73
C ASN A 154 0.84 15.64 -16.75
N ALA A 155 1.06 15.04 -17.92
CA ALA A 155 1.32 13.61 -18.05
C ALA A 155 2.58 13.17 -17.28
N ILE A 156 3.66 13.95 -17.32
CA ILE A 156 4.90 13.71 -16.56
C ILE A 156 4.64 13.80 -15.05
N ILE A 157 3.91 14.82 -14.59
CA ILE A 157 3.54 15.02 -13.18
C ILE A 157 2.74 13.79 -12.68
N CYS A 158 1.65 13.43 -13.35
CA CYS A 158 0.81 12.31 -12.94
C CYS A 158 1.55 10.97 -12.98
N SER A 159 2.42 10.75 -13.97
CA SER A 159 3.27 9.56 -14.07
C SER A 159 4.31 9.47 -12.94
N ALA A 160 4.96 10.59 -12.61
CA ALA A 160 5.92 10.66 -11.51
C ALA A 160 5.24 10.41 -10.14
N LEU A 161 4.03 10.95 -9.95
CA LEU A 161 3.23 10.69 -8.74
C LEU A 161 2.84 9.21 -8.63
N PHE A 162 2.37 8.60 -9.72
CA PHE A 162 2.05 7.17 -9.76
C PHE A 162 3.26 6.29 -9.45
N GLY A 163 4.42 6.58 -10.06
CA GLY A 163 5.67 5.88 -9.79
C GLY A 163 6.12 6.01 -8.33
N ALA A 164 6.01 7.21 -7.75
CA ALA A 164 6.25 7.44 -6.33
C ALA A 164 5.32 6.58 -5.46
N TYR A 165 4.03 6.58 -5.79
CA TYR A 165 2.99 5.91 -5.00
C TYR A 165 3.12 4.39 -5.04
N ILE A 166 3.44 3.79 -6.18
CA ILE A 166 3.78 2.35 -6.25
C ILE A 166 4.92 2.04 -5.26
N CYS A 167 6.05 2.75 -5.37
CA CYS A 167 7.24 2.50 -4.55
C CYS A 167 6.97 2.67 -3.04
N LEU A 168 6.30 3.77 -2.66
CA LEU A 168 5.95 4.05 -1.27
C LEU A 168 4.92 3.05 -0.70
N SER A 169 3.99 2.58 -1.53
CA SER A 169 2.96 1.62 -1.11
C SER A 169 3.51 0.20 -0.91
N ILE A 170 4.59 -0.17 -1.61
CA ILE A 170 5.20 -1.51 -1.48
C ILE A 170 5.94 -1.63 -0.14
N ASP A 171 6.55 -0.55 0.37
CA ASP A 171 7.30 -0.62 1.63
C ASP A 171 6.42 -1.00 2.83
N ARG A 172 6.91 -1.96 3.64
CA ARG A 172 6.25 -2.51 4.84
C ARG A 172 4.83 -3.07 4.60
N THR A 173 4.38 -3.30 3.35
CA THR A 173 3.15 -4.07 3.08
C THR A 173 3.49 -5.50 2.66
N PRO A 174 2.93 -6.54 3.31
CA PRO A 174 3.14 -7.91 2.87
C PRO A 174 2.33 -8.13 1.58
N PHE A 175 2.98 -8.64 0.54
CA PHE A 175 2.30 -8.99 -0.72
C PHE A 175 1.29 -10.12 -0.48
N THR A 176 0.00 -9.76 -0.42
CA THR A 176 -1.07 -10.75 -0.39
C THR A 176 -1.39 -11.24 -1.79
N ARG A 177 -2.09 -12.38 -1.90
CA ARG A 177 -2.61 -12.88 -3.19
C ARG A 177 -3.47 -11.83 -3.91
N TRP A 178 -4.21 -11.02 -3.14
CA TRP A 178 -5.05 -9.95 -3.68
C TRP A 178 -4.20 -8.84 -4.30
N ASP A 179 -3.11 -8.42 -3.65
CA ASP A 179 -2.23 -7.37 -4.18
C ASP A 179 -1.57 -7.79 -5.50
N ILE A 180 -1.19 -9.06 -5.63
CA ILE A 180 -0.64 -9.63 -6.88
C ILE A 180 -1.69 -9.58 -8.00
N TRP A 181 -2.93 -9.99 -7.72
CA TRP A 181 -4.03 -9.91 -8.70
C TRP A 181 -4.34 -8.46 -9.07
N PHE A 182 -4.37 -7.54 -8.10
CA PHE A 182 -4.57 -6.11 -8.33
C PHE A 182 -3.50 -5.53 -9.26
N PHE A 183 -2.21 -5.73 -8.98
CA PHE A 183 -1.14 -5.22 -9.84
C PHE A 183 -1.17 -5.83 -11.25
N ARG A 184 -1.54 -7.11 -11.40
CA ARG A 184 -1.73 -7.74 -12.73
C ARG A 184 -2.90 -7.12 -13.49
N ILE A 185 -4.04 -6.92 -12.84
CA ILE A 185 -5.22 -6.28 -13.45
C ILE A 185 -4.91 -4.84 -13.83
N VAL A 186 -4.29 -4.06 -12.93
CA VAL A 186 -3.85 -2.67 -13.21
C VAL A 186 -2.93 -2.60 -14.42
N LEU A 187 -1.94 -3.50 -14.53
CA LEU A 187 -1.03 -3.53 -15.68
C LEU A 187 -1.78 -3.85 -16.98
N ILE A 188 -2.63 -4.89 -16.98
CA ILE A 188 -3.41 -5.28 -18.17
C ILE A 188 -4.36 -4.15 -18.59
N VAL A 189 -5.12 -3.58 -17.64
CA VAL A 189 -6.03 -2.47 -17.89
C VAL A 189 -5.26 -1.25 -18.42
N SER A 190 -4.13 -0.88 -17.84
CA SER A 190 -3.32 0.24 -18.32
C SER A 190 -2.81 0.03 -19.76
N ILE A 191 -2.45 -1.20 -20.13
CA ILE A 191 -2.01 -1.54 -21.50
C ILE A 191 -3.19 -1.53 -22.48
N CYS A 192 -4.39 -1.96 -22.06
CA CYS A 192 -5.58 -2.02 -22.91
C CYS A 192 -6.30 -0.67 -23.05
N VAL A 193 -6.26 0.21 -22.04
CA VAL A 193 -6.98 1.48 -22.03
C VAL A 193 -6.41 2.46 -23.07
N VAL A 194 -5.08 2.61 -23.17
CA VAL A 194 -4.46 3.53 -24.14
C VAL A 194 -4.86 3.25 -25.61
N PRO A 195 -4.77 2.01 -26.14
CA PRO A 195 -5.23 1.73 -27.50
C PRO A 195 -6.76 1.75 -27.63
N LEU A 196 -7.52 1.46 -26.57
CA LEU A 196 -8.99 1.59 -26.60
C LEU A 196 -9.41 3.05 -26.74
N ILE A 197 -8.78 3.95 -25.98
CA ILE A 197 -8.95 5.40 -26.10
C ILE A 197 -8.57 5.87 -27.51
N TYR A 198 -7.40 5.42 -28.02
CA TYR A 198 -6.97 5.77 -29.39
C TYR A 198 -7.98 5.35 -30.47
N ILE A 199 -8.62 4.19 -30.33
CA ILE A 199 -9.64 3.68 -31.28
C ILE A 199 -11.01 4.38 -31.08
N ALA A 200 -11.36 4.74 -29.85
CA ALA A 200 -12.65 5.35 -29.51
C ALA A 200 -12.70 6.87 -29.77
N THR A 201 -11.56 7.55 -29.76
CA THR A 201 -11.47 8.99 -30.02
C THR A 201 -11.71 9.29 -31.52
N PRO A 202 -12.68 10.16 -31.87
CA PRO A 202 -12.91 10.57 -33.25
C PRO A 202 -11.66 11.16 -33.90
N ALA A 203 -11.40 10.81 -35.16
CA ALA A 203 -10.21 11.23 -35.91
C ALA A 203 -9.99 12.76 -35.90
N ASP A 204 -11.07 13.54 -35.94
CA ASP A 204 -11.04 15.01 -35.93
C ASP A 204 -10.61 15.61 -34.58
N SER A 205 -10.55 14.78 -33.52
CA SER A 205 -10.19 15.15 -32.14
C SER A 205 -8.94 14.41 -31.62
N LEU A 206 -8.34 13.55 -32.45
CA LEU A 206 -7.18 12.74 -32.12
C LEU A 206 -5.90 13.59 -32.19
N THR A 207 -5.64 14.36 -31.13
CA THR A 207 -4.39 15.13 -30.98
C THR A 207 -3.45 14.47 -29.96
N LEU A 208 -2.15 14.77 -30.05
CA LEU A 208 -1.17 14.31 -29.06
C LEU A 208 -1.55 14.77 -27.63
N ASN A 209 -2.05 16.00 -27.51
CA ASN A 209 -2.51 16.60 -26.25
C ASN A 209 -3.68 15.81 -25.64
N THR A 210 -4.57 15.23 -26.46
CA THR A 210 -5.68 14.37 -26.00
C THR A 210 -5.11 13.13 -25.31
N ILE A 211 -4.18 12.43 -25.97
CA ILE A 211 -3.53 11.21 -25.44
C ILE A 211 -2.73 11.51 -24.16
N GLU A 212 -2.02 12.64 -24.11
CA GLU A 212 -1.29 13.10 -22.91
C GLU A 212 -2.24 13.39 -21.73
N SER A 213 -3.38 14.03 -21.99
CA SER A 213 -4.41 14.30 -20.99
C SER A 213 -5.03 13.00 -20.45
N ASP A 214 -5.34 12.05 -21.33
CA ASP A 214 -5.88 10.75 -20.94
C ASP A 214 -4.88 9.91 -20.13
N LEU A 215 -3.59 9.96 -20.49
CA LEU A 215 -2.51 9.33 -19.74
C LEU A 215 -2.34 9.97 -18.34
N ALA A 216 -2.50 11.29 -18.22
CA ALA A 216 -2.47 11.99 -16.95
C ALA A 216 -3.64 11.56 -16.04
N ALA A 217 -4.86 11.52 -16.59
CA ALA A 217 -6.05 11.04 -15.88
C ALA A 217 -5.91 9.58 -15.43
N LEU A 218 -5.43 8.69 -16.32
CA LEU A 218 -5.14 7.29 -15.99
C LEU A 218 -4.09 7.19 -14.87
N GLY A 219 -3.01 7.97 -14.93
CA GLY A 219 -1.98 8.02 -13.88
C GLY A 219 -2.54 8.39 -12.51
N LEU A 220 -3.43 9.38 -12.43
CA LEU A 220 -4.11 9.76 -11.18
C LEU A 220 -5.07 8.68 -10.66
N VAL A 221 -5.88 8.07 -11.55
CA VAL A 221 -6.78 6.96 -11.17
C VAL A 221 -5.98 5.78 -10.62
N LEU A 222 -4.87 5.40 -11.28
CA LEU A 222 -4.02 4.32 -10.80
C LEU A 222 -3.30 4.67 -9.49
N ALA A 223 -2.85 5.92 -9.31
CA ALA A 223 -2.28 6.41 -8.05
C ALA A 223 -3.28 6.35 -6.88
N LEU A 224 -4.55 6.72 -7.11
CA LEU A 224 -5.63 6.58 -6.14
C LEU A 224 -5.88 5.11 -5.78
N LEU A 225 -6.02 4.24 -6.78
CA LEU A 225 -6.30 2.81 -6.59
C LEU A 225 -5.17 2.11 -5.82
N VAL A 226 -3.90 2.46 -6.03
CA VAL A 226 -2.75 1.89 -5.29
C VAL A 226 -2.87 2.07 -3.77
N TRP A 227 -3.45 3.18 -3.30
CA TRP A 227 -3.65 3.40 -1.86
C TRP A 227 -5.01 2.93 -1.37
N TRP A 228 -6.09 3.18 -2.12
CA TRP A 228 -7.45 2.94 -1.66
C TRP A 228 -8.01 1.55 -2.00
N ALA A 229 -7.67 0.97 -3.15
CA ALA A 229 -8.19 -0.35 -3.51
C ALA A 229 -7.51 -1.46 -2.70
N ARG A 230 -6.22 -1.31 -2.36
CA ARG A 230 -5.41 -2.36 -1.70
C ARG A 230 -5.77 -2.52 -0.21
N PRO A 231 -6.38 -3.63 0.24
CA PRO A 231 -6.74 -3.83 1.65
C PRO A 231 -5.51 -3.88 2.57
N SER A 232 -4.35 -4.25 2.04
CA SER A 232 -3.06 -4.29 2.73
C SER A 232 -2.60 -2.89 3.18
N CYS A 233 -2.86 -1.85 2.38
CA CYS A 233 -2.61 -0.44 2.76
C CYS A 233 -3.40 -0.05 4.00
N TRP A 234 -4.71 -0.31 3.99
CA TRP A 234 -5.61 0.04 5.09
C TRP A 234 -5.32 -0.73 6.38
N LYS A 235 -4.84 -1.97 6.27
CA LYS A 235 -4.49 -2.79 7.45
C LYS A 235 -3.17 -2.37 8.09
N MET A 236 -2.13 -2.12 7.30
CA MET A 236 -0.78 -1.84 7.82
C MET A 236 -0.51 -0.35 8.03
N GLN A 237 -0.99 0.52 7.14
CA GLN A 237 -0.67 1.94 7.14
C GLN A 237 -1.92 2.81 6.84
N PRO A 238 -3.04 2.64 7.58
CA PRO A 238 -4.31 3.32 7.29
C PRO A 238 -4.21 4.84 7.15
N GLY A 239 -3.32 5.48 7.93
CA GLY A 239 -3.12 6.92 7.84
C GLY A 239 -2.37 7.37 6.58
N LEU A 240 -1.43 6.58 6.05
CA LEU A 240 -0.78 6.87 4.77
C LEU A 240 -1.71 6.54 3.60
N ALA A 241 -2.48 5.45 3.71
CA ALA A 241 -3.52 5.10 2.73
C ALA A 241 -4.57 6.21 2.57
N LEU A 242 -5.01 6.80 3.68
CA LEU A 242 -5.90 7.96 3.65
C LEU A 242 -5.18 9.20 3.08
N LEU A 243 -4.06 9.62 3.67
CA LEU A 243 -3.39 10.88 3.29
C LEU A 243 -2.89 10.90 1.85
N PHE A 244 -2.20 9.85 1.42
CA PHE A 244 -1.73 9.76 0.03
C PHE A 244 -2.84 9.46 -0.95
N GLY A 245 -3.91 8.74 -0.58
CA GLY A 245 -5.08 8.57 -1.44
C GLY A 245 -5.90 9.84 -1.63
N MET A 246 -5.95 10.74 -0.63
CA MET A 246 -6.67 12.02 -0.75
C MET A 246 -6.07 12.96 -1.81
N LEU A 247 -4.75 12.99 -2.01
CA LEU A 247 -4.11 13.83 -3.04
C LEU A 247 -4.69 13.54 -4.45
N PRO A 248 -4.54 12.35 -5.06
CA PRO A 248 -5.05 12.07 -6.40
C PRO A 248 -6.59 12.08 -6.44
N ALA A 249 -7.30 11.83 -5.34
CA ALA A 249 -8.75 12.00 -5.29
C ALA A 249 -9.15 13.48 -5.47
N ILE A 250 -8.44 14.41 -4.83
CA ILE A 250 -8.66 15.85 -4.99
C ILE A 250 -8.19 16.33 -6.38
N GLU A 251 -7.03 15.90 -6.87
CA GLU A 251 -6.58 16.25 -8.22
C GLU A 251 -7.54 15.74 -9.31
N LEU A 252 -8.10 14.53 -9.16
CA LEU A 252 -9.17 14.04 -10.03
C LEU A 252 -10.42 14.92 -9.95
N LEU A 253 -10.85 15.29 -8.74
CA LEU A 253 -11.99 16.20 -8.55
C LEU A 253 -11.77 17.57 -9.20
N LEU A 254 -10.53 18.08 -9.17
CA LEU A 254 -10.12 19.32 -9.83
C LEU A 254 -10.04 19.20 -11.36
N SER A 255 -9.79 18.00 -11.89
CA SER A 255 -9.78 17.75 -13.33
C SER A 255 -11.18 17.73 -13.97
N LEU A 256 -12.25 17.61 -13.17
CA LEU A 256 -13.63 17.65 -13.67
C LEU A 256 -14.07 19.09 -14.00
N PRO A 257 -14.46 19.39 -15.26
CA PRO A 257 -14.96 20.71 -15.63
C PRO A 257 -16.26 21.04 -14.89
N GLY A 258 -16.30 22.18 -14.21
CA GLY A 258 -17.50 22.75 -13.57
C GLY A 258 -17.61 22.60 -12.05
N ILE A 259 -16.70 21.86 -11.39
CA ILE A 259 -16.78 21.66 -9.92
C ILE A 259 -16.30 22.88 -9.13
N GLY A 260 -15.32 23.64 -9.65
CA GLY A 260 -14.83 24.85 -9.01
C GLY A 260 -14.17 25.83 -9.98
N THR A 261 -14.18 27.11 -9.60
CA THR A 261 -13.54 28.21 -10.31
C THR A 261 -12.64 28.97 -9.33
N GLY A 262 -11.46 29.41 -9.82
CA GLY A 262 -10.49 30.22 -9.08
C GLY A 262 -10.18 29.69 -7.67
N ALA A 263 -10.53 30.47 -6.66
CA ALA A 263 -10.22 30.20 -5.25
C ALA A 263 -10.72 28.85 -4.69
N LYS A 264 -11.78 28.25 -5.25
CA LYS A 264 -12.20 26.89 -4.86
C LYS A 264 -11.15 25.85 -5.24
N ASN A 265 -10.54 26.02 -6.41
CA ASN A 265 -9.52 25.12 -6.92
C ASN A 265 -8.21 25.35 -6.14
N LEU A 266 -7.85 26.61 -5.89
CA LEU A 266 -6.72 26.99 -5.04
C LEU A 266 -6.81 26.34 -3.65
N PHE A 267 -7.93 26.47 -2.96
CA PHE A 267 -8.13 25.88 -1.64
C PHE A 267 -8.00 24.35 -1.68
N LEU A 268 -8.66 23.68 -2.63
CA LEU A 268 -8.56 22.23 -2.78
C LEU A 268 -7.12 21.77 -3.08
N THR A 269 -6.36 22.48 -3.92
CA THR A 269 -4.92 22.21 -4.14
C THR A 269 -4.09 22.44 -2.86
N GLN A 270 -4.40 23.45 -2.03
CA GLN A 270 -3.75 23.60 -0.72
C GLN A 270 -4.04 22.40 0.18
N VAL A 271 -5.30 21.95 0.26
CA VAL A 271 -5.68 20.73 1.02
C VAL A 271 -4.97 19.49 0.48
N SER A 272 -4.84 19.35 -0.84
CA SER A 272 -4.17 18.20 -1.46
C SER A 272 -2.67 18.16 -1.11
N LEU A 273 -2.00 19.31 -1.18
CA LEU A 273 -0.60 19.49 -0.78
C LEU A 273 -0.41 19.31 0.74
N LEU A 274 -1.33 19.78 1.58
CA LEU A 274 -1.30 19.58 3.02
C LEU A 274 -1.44 18.08 3.38
N CYS A 275 -2.35 17.35 2.72
CA CYS A 275 -2.45 15.90 2.88
C CYS A 275 -1.14 15.19 2.51
N PHE A 276 -0.51 15.59 1.41
CA PHE A 276 0.78 15.03 0.97
C PHE A 276 1.92 15.35 1.96
N LEU A 277 1.98 16.58 2.47
CA LEU A 277 2.95 17.01 3.47
C LEU A 277 2.80 16.22 4.79
N LEU A 278 1.57 16.06 5.28
CA LEU A 278 1.30 15.25 6.48
C LEU A 278 1.66 13.76 6.25
N GLY A 279 1.44 13.24 5.05
CA GLY A 279 1.83 11.88 4.66
C GLY A 279 3.36 11.69 4.65
N THR A 280 4.10 12.62 4.04
CA THR A 280 5.57 12.58 3.98
C THR A 280 6.22 12.80 5.35
N ILE A 281 5.73 13.74 6.17
CA ILE A 281 6.20 13.91 7.57
C ILE A 281 5.98 12.62 8.38
N ARG A 282 4.84 11.96 8.23
CA ARG A 282 4.54 10.70 8.89
C ARG A 282 5.50 9.58 8.46
N LEU A 283 5.80 9.49 7.16
CA LEU A 283 6.75 8.52 6.62
C LEU A 283 8.17 8.78 7.14
N LEU A 284 8.61 10.04 7.18
CA LEU A 284 9.92 10.45 7.72
C LEU A 284 10.06 10.08 9.21
N LYS A 285 9.02 10.35 10.02
CA LYS A 285 8.98 9.95 11.43
C LYS A 285 9.13 8.44 11.63
N ASP A 286 8.65 7.64 10.69
CA ASP A 286 8.71 6.17 10.69
C ASP A 286 10.05 5.61 10.15
N GLN A 287 10.94 6.48 9.63
CA GLN A 287 12.35 6.16 9.32
C GLN A 287 13.33 6.61 10.41
N LEU A 288 12.95 7.60 11.22
CA LEU A 288 13.77 8.15 12.32
C LEU A 288 13.64 7.37 13.65
N ARG A 289 12.90 6.26 13.66
CA ARG A 289 12.58 5.45 14.84
C ARG A 289 13.14 4.04 14.72
#